data_AF-A0A183F4Q6-F1
#
_entry.id   AF-A0A183F4Q6-F1
#
_cell.length_a   1.000
_cell.length_b   1.000
_cell.length_c   1.000
_cell.angle_alpha   90.00
_cell.angle_beta   90.00
_cell.angle_gamma   90.00
#
_symmetry.space_group_name_H-M   'P 1'
#
loop_
_entity.id
_entity.type
_entity.pdbx_description
1 polymer ?
#
loop_
_entity_poly.entity_id
_entity_poly.type
_entity_poly.pdbx_seq_one_letter_code
_entity_poly.pdbx_strand_id
1 'polypeptide(L)'
;MRIRRQVIPTENEVRNRCPLKIVADYKFFSVVGKNNTALTTRYIVNMVARVNEIYTVVNWDEDQEETEVDRGRFVNMGFSIKELKILDKPSNQPGHYNSRDLINNGVWNSNRLLDAFTREEGSPAFCLVHLLTAQSFADSAHIGLAYVADSRGGPGGICSDSSFVLDRQISYNTVFTSAIGNTGLHDYPLVTKEAEIVVAHEYAHSWGAQHDGLERDEDGREECLPDYSEGGNYIMHMYAQNGYDPNNIRFSPCSRKSIRRMLERRWHRCFEPEKASFCGNGVVEDGEECDEGNFLSSSGSTTCCTTECKLAPLAQCSPHNQPCCNTTCSYHPADHVCLPGDPLQCKASSYCSGHSGECPPAAAIPNGSPCIEEGECQDGVCLPYCERQSIAKKSCICDDGTLFI
;
A
#
# COMPACT_ATOMS: atom_id res chain seq x y z
N MET A 1 6.51 50.36 -1.94
CA MET A 1 6.03 49.05 -1.43
C MET A 1 6.04 48.05 -2.58
N ARG A 2 6.74 46.91 -2.45
CA ARG A 2 6.51 45.77 -3.36
C ARG A 2 5.20 45.11 -2.92
N ILE A 3 4.16 45.20 -3.74
CA ILE A 3 2.93 44.43 -3.53
C ILE A 3 3.32 42.97 -3.76
N ARG A 4 3.33 42.15 -2.70
CA ARG A 4 3.28 40.68 -2.86
C ARG A 4 1.95 40.38 -3.54
N ARG A 5 1.96 40.06 -4.84
CA ARG A 5 0.83 39.37 -5.45
C ARG A 5 0.61 38.08 -4.64
N GLN A 6 -0.59 37.88 -4.13
CA GLN A 6 -0.99 36.54 -3.72
C GLN A 6 -0.96 35.68 -4.97
N VAL A 7 -0.07 34.69 -4.99
CA VAL A 7 -0.13 33.62 -5.98
C VAL A 7 -1.32 32.76 -5.56
N ILE A 8 -2.39 32.81 -6.37
CA ILE A 8 -3.55 31.96 -6.17
C ILE A 8 -3.14 30.57 -6.69
N PRO A 9 -3.23 29.51 -5.86
CA PRO A 9 -2.90 28.17 -6.33
C PRO A 9 -3.77 27.76 -7.51
N THR A 10 -3.18 27.08 -8.49
CA THR A 10 -3.92 26.55 -9.64
C THR A 10 -4.74 25.32 -9.27
N GLU A 11 -5.69 24.94 -10.13
CA GLU A 11 -6.63 23.86 -9.79
C GLU A 11 -5.92 22.50 -9.54
N ASN A 12 -4.82 22.20 -10.24
CA ASN A 12 -3.99 21.01 -9.99
C ASN A 12 -3.16 21.08 -8.70
N GLU A 13 -2.73 22.26 -8.26
CA GLU A 13 -2.07 22.44 -6.96
C GLU A 13 -3.04 22.21 -5.79
N VAL A 14 -4.35 22.45 -6.01
CA VAL A 14 -5.42 22.18 -5.05
C VAL A 14 -5.92 20.73 -5.14
N ARG A 15 -6.20 20.23 -6.34
CA ARG A 15 -6.68 18.86 -6.60
C ARG A 15 -5.50 17.90 -6.78
N ASN A 16 -4.80 17.66 -5.68
CA ASN A 16 -3.52 16.93 -5.64
C ASN A 16 -3.61 15.54 -4.98
N ARG A 17 -4.81 15.06 -4.60
CA ARG A 17 -5.03 13.71 -4.06
C ARG A 17 -5.69 12.80 -5.08
N CYS A 18 -5.10 11.64 -5.30
CA CYS A 18 -5.67 10.50 -6.01
C CYS A 18 -6.51 9.68 -5.01
N PRO A 19 -7.85 9.79 -5.00
CA PRO A 19 -8.70 9.03 -4.09
C PRO A 19 -8.62 7.53 -4.37
N LEU A 20 -8.15 6.76 -3.37
CA LEU A 20 -8.00 5.32 -3.41
C LEU A 20 -9.26 4.61 -2.90
N LYS A 21 -9.60 3.50 -3.54
CA LYS A 21 -10.31 2.40 -2.88
C LYS A 21 -9.33 1.28 -2.60
N ILE A 22 -9.32 0.77 -1.37
CA ILE A 22 -8.44 -0.34 -0.98
C ILE A 22 -9.30 -1.51 -0.52
N VAL A 23 -9.03 -2.68 -1.08
CA VAL A 23 -9.73 -3.93 -0.79
C VAL A 23 -8.72 -4.91 -0.21
N ALA A 24 -8.91 -5.36 1.03
CA ALA A 24 -8.13 -6.43 1.63
C ALA A 24 -8.89 -7.75 1.51
N ASP A 25 -8.27 -8.76 0.90
CA ASP A 25 -8.87 -10.09 0.79
C ASP A 25 -8.76 -10.91 2.09
N TYR A 26 -9.44 -12.06 2.11
CA TYR A 26 -9.46 -12.94 3.28
C TYR A 26 -8.08 -13.52 3.65
N LYS A 27 -7.12 -13.58 2.72
CA LYS A 27 -5.75 -14.01 2.99
C LYS A 27 -4.97 -12.87 3.65
N PHE A 28 -5.11 -11.64 3.17
CA PHE A 28 -4.50 -10.46 3.82
C PHE A 28 -5.06 -10.25 5.24
N PHE A 29 -6.38 -10.32 5.41
CA PHE A 29 -7.04 -10.23 6.72
C PHE A 29 -6.52 -11.28 7.72
N SER A 30 -6.35 -12.53 7.29
CA SER A 30 -5.90 -13.61 8.18
C SER A 30 -4.39 -13.61 8.42
N VAL A 31 -3.57 -13.35 7.40
CA VAL A 31 -2.09 -13.43 7.46
C VAL A 31 -1.46 -12.15 8.02
N VAL A 32 -1.85 -10.99 7.50
CA VAL A 32 -1.30 -9.67 7.89
C VAL A 32 -2.13 -9.09 9.03
N GLY A 33 -3.45 -9.07 8.86
CA GLY A 33 -4.41 -8.56 9.85
C GLY A 33 -4.61 -9.45 11.09
N LYS A 34 -4.03 -10.66 11.10
CA LYS A 34 -4.17 -11.67 12.17
C LYS A 34 -5.63 -11.98 12.56
N ASN A 35 -6.55 -11.90 11.59
CA ASN A 35 -8.00 -12.03 11.76
C ASN A 35 -8.65 -10.93 12.62
N ASN A 36 -8.05 -9.74 12.68
CA ASN A 36 -8.57 -8.58 13.39
C ASN A 36 -8.71 -7.38 12.42
N THR A 37 -9.91 -6.83 12.32
CA THR A 37 -10.21 -5.76 11.35
C THR A 37 -9.45 -4.48 11.68
N ALA A 38 -9.40 -4.09 12.96
CA ALA A 38 -8.66 -2.92 13.40
C ALA A 38 -7.14 -3.01 13.14
N LEU A 39 -6.53 -4.19 13.36
CA LEU A 39 -5.13 -4.42 12.95
C LEU A 39 -4.94 -4.33 11.43
N THR A 40 -5.89 -4.87 10.66
CA THR A 40 -5.88 -4.80 9.19
C THR A 40 -5.96 -3.36 8.71
N THR A 41 -6.95 -2.59 9.17
CA THR A 41 -7.12 -1.15 8.91
C THR A 41 -5.85 -0.38 9.27
N ARG A 42 -5.33 -0.57 10.49
CA ARG A 42 -4.13 0.12 10.96
C ARG A 42 -2.90 -0.19 10.11
N TYR A 43 -2.72 -1.42 9.62
CA TYR A 43 -1.64 -1.73 8.69
C TYR A 43 -1.80 -0.95 7.38
N ILE A 44 -3.00 -0.97 6.80
CA ILE A 44 -3.29 -0.38 5.49
C ILE A 44 -3.13 1.15 5.51
N VAL A 45 -3.69 1.82 6.52
CA VAL A 45 -3.57 3.28 6.70
C VAL A 45 -2.09 3.69 6.79
N ASN A 46 -1.32 2.98 7.61
CA ASN A 46 0.11 3.24 7.79
C ASN A 46 0.94 2.98 6.52
N MET A 47 0.60 1.93 5.76
CA MET A 47 1.22 1.63 4.47
C MET A 47 0.95 2.74 3.45
N VAL A 48 -0.32 3.18 3.32
CA VAL A 48 -0.70 4.27 2.41
C VAL A 48 -0.05 5.58 2.79
N ALA A 49 0.04 5.91 4.09
CA ALA A 49 0.72 7.11 4.56
C ALA A 49 2.20 7.15 4.12
N ARG A 50 2.94 6.05 4.29
CA ARG A 50 4.36 5.97 3.88
C ARG A 50 4.55 5.92 2.37
N VAL A 51 3.66 5.29 1.62
CA VAL A 51 3.65 5.39 0.14
C VAL A 51 3.34 6.82 -0.31
N ASN A 52 2.43 7.52 0.37
CA ASN A 52 2.09 8.92 0.09
C ASN A 52 3.28 9.87 0.36
N GLU A 53 4.09 9.61 1.38
CA GLU A 53 5.34 10.35 1.63
C GLU A 53 6.32 10.22 0.45
N ILE A 54 6.43 9.04 -0.18
CA ILE A 54 7.30 8.83 -1.36
C ILE A 54 6.86 9.71 -2.54
N TYR A 55 5.57 9.92 -2.74
CA TYR A 55 5.03 10.68 -3.88
C TYR A 55 4.94 12.19 -3.64
N THR A 56 4.55 12.61 -2.43
CA THR A 56 4.28 14.02 -2.13
C THR A 56 5.54 14.89 -2.08
N VAL A 57 6.70 14.30 -1.79
CA VAL A 57 8.00 15.00 -1.84
C VAL A 57 8.52 15.25 -3.26
N VAL A 58 7.96 14.58 -4.27
CA VAL A 58 8.42 14.69 -5.67
C VAL A 58 7.87 15.96 -6.31
N ASN A 59 8.76 16.76 -6.91
CA ASN A 59 8.39 17.79 -7.86
C ASN A 59 8.27 17.15 -9.26
N TRP A 60 7.06 16.89 -9.73
CA TRP A 60 6.87 16.23 -11.03
C TRP A 60 7.16 17.19 -12.20
N ASP A 61 7.19 18.52 -11.99
CA ASP A 61 7.60 19.53 -12.99
C ASP A 61 9.11 19.79 -13.03
N GLU A 62 9.92 19.04 -12.28
CA GLU A 62 11.37 19.15 -12.33
C GLU A 62 11.90 18.93 -13.76
N ASP A 63 12.96 19.67 -14.11
CA ASP A 63 13.58 19.67 -15.45
C ASP A 63 12.66 20.20 -16.60
N GLN A 64 11.56 20.91 -16.28
CA GLN A 64 10.73 21.64 -17.26
C GLN A 64 10.89 23.16 -17.13
N GLU A 65 10.89 23.89 -18.25
CA GLU A 65 10.91 25.36 -18.21
C GLU A 65 9.60 25.92 -17.59
N GLU A 66 9.70 26.98 -16.79
CA GLU A 66 8.55 27.73 -16.23
C GLU A 66 7.85 28.62 -17.28
N THR A 67 7.64 28.12 -18.50
CA THR A 67 7.16 28.93 -19.64
C THR A 67 5.70 29.36 -19.55
N GLU A 68 4.88 28.69 -18.73
CA GLU A 68 3.48 29.05 -18.51
C GLU A 68 3.13 28.95 -17.01
N VAL A 69 3.07 30.09 -16.32
CA VAL A 69 2.66 30.17 -14.89
C VAL A 69 1.21 29.73 -14.70
N ASP A 70 0.37 29.89 -15.72
CA ASP A 70 -1.07 29.61 -15.67
C ASP A 70 -1.42 28.10 -15.78
N ARG A 71 -0.47 27.23 -16.19
CA ARG A 71 -0.68 25.76 -16.28
C ARG A 71 -0.66 25.06 -14.91
N GLY A 72 -0.15 25.75 -13.89
CA GLY A 72 0.02 25.20 -12.55
C GLY A 72 1.18 24.21 -12.40
N ARG A 73 1.30 23.62 -11.21
CA ARG A 73 2.38 22.68 -10.87
C ARG A 73 1.86 21.38 -10.27
N PHE A 74 2.52 20.29 -10.62
CA PHE A 74 2.36 18.96 -10.05
C PHE A 74 3.38 18.77 -8.93
N VAL A 75 3.08 19.36 -7.78
CA VAL A 75 3.84 19.28 -6.52
C VAL A 75 2.91 18.81 -5.41
N ASN A 76 3.42 18.11 -4.39
CA ASN A 76 2.57 17.52 -3.34
C ASN A 76 1.45 16.63 -3.94
N MET A 77 1.73 15.94 -5.05
CA MET A 77 0.78 14.97 -5.63
C MET A 77 0.84 13.68 -4.82
N GLY A 78 -0.31 13.14 -4.44
CA GLY A 78 -0.36 12.01 -3.51
C GLY A 78 -1.72 11.30 -3.51
N PHE A 79 -2.06 10.66 -2.40
CA PHE A 79 -3.19 9.75 -2.25
C PHE A 79 -4.04 10.09 -1.03
N SER A 80 -5.31 9.67 -1.06
CA SER A 80 -6.19 9.66 0.12
C SER A 80 -7.05 8.39 0.12
N ILE A 81 -7.38 7.84 1.28
CA ILE A 81 -8.27 6.68 1.37
C ILE A 81 -9.72 7.17 1.31
N LYS A 82 -10.42 6.83 0.23
CA LYS A 82 -11.84 7.19 0.01
C LYS A 82 -12.79 6.03 0.34
N GLU A 83 -12.33 4.79 0.25
CA GLU A 83 -13.06 3.60 0.71
C GLU A 83 -12.07 2.50 1.12
N LEU A 84 -12.24 1.93 2.31
CA LEU A 84 -11.60 0.70 2.75
C LEU A 84 -12.62 -0.44 2.83
N LYS A 85 -12.30 -1.58 2.24
CA LYS A 85 -13.14 -2.79 2.22
C LYS A 85 -12.32 -3.99 2.66
N ILE A 86 -12.59 -4.51 3.86
CA ILE A 86 -11.92 -5.70 4.40
C ILE A 86 -12.86 -6.90 4.30
N LEU A 87 -12.38 -7.99 3.71
CA LEU A 87 -13.13 -9.24 3.52
C LEU A 87 -12.63 -10.28 4.51
N ASP A 88 -13.46 -10.64 5.49
CA ASP A 88 -13.13 -11.57 6.59
C ASP A 88 -13.06 -13.05 6.15
N LYS A 89 -13.74 -13.39 5.05
CA LYS A 89 -13.94 -14.76 4.57
C LYS A 89 -13.90 -14.84 3.04
N PRO A 90 -13.56 -16.01 2.46
CA PRO A 90 -13.58 -16.19 1.02
C PRO A 90 -15.00 -16.06 0.45
N SER A 91 -15.10 -15.58 -0.79
CA SER A 91 -16.34 -15.62 -1.56
C SER A 91 -16.70 -17.06 -1.96
N ASN A 92 -18.00 -17.38 -1.88
CA ASN A 92 -18.55 -18.65 -2.35
C ASN A 92 -18.82 -18.66 -3.87
N GLN A 93 -18.70 -17.51 -4.55
CA GLN A 93 -18.88 -17.39 -5.99
C GLN A 93 -17.61 -17.86 -6.73
N PRO A 94 -17.67 -18.90 -7.58
CA PRO A 94 -16.52 -19.32 -8.38
C PRO A 94 -16.04 -18.20 -9.31
N GLY A 95 -14.72 -17.95 -9.33
CA GLY A 95 -14.10 -16.94 -10.19
C GLY A 95 -14.14 -15.50 -9.67
N HIS A 96 -14.75 -15.25 -8.51
CA HIS A 96 -14.64 -13.97 -7.81
C HIS A 96 -13.23 -13.83 -7.20
N TYR A 97 -12.57 -12.67 -7.29
CA TYR A 97 -11.17 -12.48 -6.84
C TYR A 97 -10.90 -12.97 -5.40
N ASN A 98 -11.81 -12.67 -4.47
CA ASN A 98 -11.76 -13.14 -3.07
C ASN A 98 -12.21 -14.62 -2.88
N SER A 99 -12.37 -15.43 -3.92
CA SER A 99 -12.64 -16.87 -3.79
C SER A 99 -11.34 -17.69 -3.67
N ARG A 100 -11.44 -18.91 -3.15
CA ARG A 100 -10.40 -19.93 -3.37
C ARG A 100 -10.39 -20.26 -4.88
N ASP A 101 -9.23 -20.28 -5.55
CA ASP A 101 -9.18 -20.63 -6.97
C ASP A 101 -9.35 -22.15 -7.16
N LEU A 102 -10.56 -22.56 -7.56
CA LEU A 102 -10.89 -23.98 -7.78
C LEU A 102 -10.20 -24.57 -9.03
N ILE A 103 -9.62 -23.74 -9.90
CA ILE A 103 -9.01 -24.17 -11.17
C ILE A 103 -7.53 -24.56 -10.98
N ASN A 104 -6.86 -23.98 -9.98
CA ASN A 104 -5.41 -24.05 -9.78
C ASN A 104 -5.04 -24.46 -8.33
N ASN A 105 -5.69 -25.50 -7.78
CA ASN A 105 -5.44 -26.01 -6.42
C ASN A 105 -5.49 -24.95 -5.28
N GLY A 106 -6.23 -23.85 -5.46
CA GLY A 106 -6.39 -22.76 -4.47
C GLY A 106 -5.46 -21.55 -4.66
N VAL A 107 -4.62 -21.53 -5.70
CA VAL A 107 -3.65 -20.46 -5.99
C VAL A 107 -4.03 -19.72 -7.28
N TRP A 108 -4.26 -18.42 -7.19
CA TRP A 108 -4.55 -17.60 -8.37
C TRP A 108 -3.30 -17.37 -9.22
N ASN A 109 -3.44 -17.43 -10.56
CA ASN A 109 -2.47 -16.81 -11.47
C ASN A 109 -2.60 -15.28 -11.42
N SER A 110 -1.48 -14.57 -11.44
CA SER A 110 -1.41 -13.11 -11.27
C SER A 110 -2.29 -12.33 -12.27
N ASN A 111 -2.18 -12.61 -13.57
CA ASN A 111 -3.01 -11.97 -14.61
C ASN A 111 -4.51 -12.25 -14.42
N ARG A 112 -4.87 -13.50 -14.09
CA ARG A 112 -6.27 -13.89 -13.83
C ARG A 112 -6.85 -13.23 -12.59
N LEU A 113 -6.05 -13.02 -11.53
CA LEU A 113 -6.49 -12.31 -10.34
C LEU A 113 -6.80 -10.85 -10.66
N LEU A 114 -5.91 -10.17 -11.40
CA LEU A 114 -6.10 -8.77 -11.77
C LEU A 114 -7.36 -8.59 -12.65
N ASP A 115 -7.58 -9.44 -13.66
CA ASP A 115 -8.81 -9.39 -14.48
C ASP A 115 -10.08 -9.65 -13.63
N ALA A 116 -10.07 -10.66 -12.76
CA ALA A 116 -11.19 -10.98 -11.88
C ALA A 116 -11.50 -9.84 -10.87
N PHE A 117 -10.46 -9.23 -10.29
CA PHE A 117 -10.61 -8.07 -9.41
C PHE A 117 -11.16 -6.85 -10.17
N THR A 118 -10.68 -6.61 -11.38
CA THR A 118 -11.09 -5.48 -12.21
C THR A 118 -12.54 -5.56 -12.62
N ARG A 119 -13.04 -6.76 -12.97
CA ARG A 119 -14.47 -6.98 -13.25
C ARG A 119 -15.38 -6.70 -12.06
N GLU A 120 -14.89 -6.84 -10.83
CA GLU A 120 -15.70 -6.70 -9.62
C GLU A 120 -15.57 -5.34 -8.93
N GLU A 121 -14.40 -4.73 -8.89
CA GLU A 121 -14.15 -3.50 -8.11
C GLU A 121 -13.66 -2.31 -8.95
N GLY A 122 -13.23 -2.52 -10.21
CA GLY A 122 -12.74 -1.46 -11.11
C GLY A 122 -13.82 -0.43 -11.43
N SER A 123 -13.64 0.82 -10.99
CA SER A 123 -14.72 1.81 -10.91
C SER A 123 -14.22 3.25 -11.13
N PRO A 124 -14.95 4.08 -11.90
CA PRO A 124 -14.61 5.49 -12.12
C PRO A 124 -14.85 6.39 -10.90
N ALA A 125 -15.44 5.88 -9.81
CA ALA A 125 -15.65 6.64 -8.57
C ALA A 125 -14.35 6.93 -7.79
N PHE A 126 -13.27 6.24 -8.14
CA PHE A 126 -11.95 6.31 -7.53
C PHE A 126 -10.89 6.63 -8.57
N CYS A 127 -9.78 7.21 -8.13
CA CYS A 127 -8.62 7.42 -8.98
C CYS A 127 -7.90 6.11 -9.28
N LEU A 128 -7.73 5.28 -8.26
CA LEU A 128 -7.11 3.96 -8.33
C LEU A 128 -7.78 3.02 -7.32
N VAL A 129 -7.89 1.74 -7.68
CA VAL A 129 -8.52 0.68 -6.88
C VAL A 129 -7.50 -0.43 -6.63
N HIS A 130 -7.17 -0.69 -5.37
CA HIS A 130 -6.04 -1.54 -4.97
C HIS A 130 -6.49 -2.77 -4.18
N LEU A 131 -6.14 -3.95 -4.68
CA LEU A 131 -6.27 -5.22 -3.96
C LEU A 131 -5.01 -5.51 -3.14
N LEU A 132 -5.18 -5.67 -1.83
CA LEU A 132 -4.17 -6.22 -0.93
C LEU A 132 -4.45 -7.70 -0.69
N THR A 133 -3.46 -8.53 -0.94
CA THR A 133 -3.53 -9.98 -0.78
C THR A 133 -2.32 -10.52 -0.02
N ALA A 134 -2.41 -11.76 0.47
CA ALA A 134 -1.26 -12.52 0.99
C ALA A 134 -1.11 -13.82 0.18
N GLN A 135 -0.96 -13.67 -1.13
CA GLN A 135 -0.88 -14.77 -2.09
C GLN A 135 0.51 -14.86 -2.71
N SER A 136 1.07 -16.07 -2.68
CA SER A 136 2.25 -16.39 -3.47
C SER A 136 1.86 -16.63 -4.93
N PHE A 137 2.62 -16.05 -5.85
CA PHE A 137 2.49 -16.23 -7.30
C PHE A 137 3.73 -16.96 -7.84
N ALA A 138 3.95 -18.17 -7.35
CA ALA A 138 5.11 -19.01 -7.67
C ALA A 138 5.26 -19.37 -9.17
N ASP A 139 4.24 -19.10 -10.00
CA ASP A 139 4.27 -19.28 -11.46
C ASP A 139 4.95 -18.12 -12.22
N SER A 140 5.07 -16.95 -11.57
CA SER A 140 5.50 -15.70 -12.19
C SER A 140 6.45 -14.87 -11.34
N ALA A 141 6.66 -15.23 -10.06
CA ALA A 141 7.40 -14.47 -9.05
C ALA A 141 6.90 -13.01 -8.87
N HIS A 142 5.70 -12.71 -9.37
CA HIS A 142 5.08 -11.40 -9.24
C HIS A 142 4.65 -11.15 -7.78
N ILE A 143 5.06 -10.01 -7.23
CA ILE A 143 4.63 -9.50 -5.92
C ILE A 143 3.61 -8.36 -6.05
N GLY A 144 3.37 -7.87 -7.27
CA GLY A 144 2.30 -6.96 -7.65
C GLY A 144 1.94 -7.11 -9.13
N LEU A 145 0.86 -6.44 -9.53
CA LEU A 145 0.55 -6.18 -10.94
C LEU A 145 -0.48 -5.05 -11.06
N ALA A 146 -0.22 -4.09 -11.95
CA ALA A 146 -1.11 -2.98 -12.28
C ALA A 146 -1.44 -2.89 -13.78
N TYR A 147 -2.61 -2.31 -14.11
CA TYR A 147 -2.82 -1.79 -15.45
C TYR A 147 -2.05 -0.48 -15.64
N VAL A 148 -1.05 -0.50 -16.52
CA VAL A 148 -0.25 0.70 -16.85
C VAL A 148 -1.10 1.72 -17.60
N ALA A 149 -1.01 3.01 -17.25
CA ALA A 149 -1.69 4.06 -17.99
C ALA A 149 -1.00 4.36 -19.33
N ASP A 150 -1.67 4.09 -20.47
CA ASP A 150 -1.11 4.43 -21.79
C ASP A 150 -1.27 5.93 -22.10
N SER A 151 -0.15 6.58 -22.39
CA SER A 151 -0.07 7.97 -22.86
C SER A 151 -0.82 8.21 -24.18
N ARG A 152 -1.07 7.18 -24.99
CA ARG A 152 -1.86 7.26 -26.23
C ARG A 152 -3.38 7.29 -26.01
N GLY A 153 -3.85 7.26 -24.75
CA GLY A 153 -5.27 7.34 -24.40
C GLY A 153 -5.99 5.99 -24.35
N GLY A 154 -5.25 4.90 -24.15
CA GLY A 154 -5.84 3.58 -23.90
C GLY A 154 -6.37 3.42 -22.46
N PRO A 155 -7.25 2.42 -22.22
CA PRO A 155 -7.68 2.04 -20.87
C PRO A 155 -6.48 1.56 -20.05
N GLY A 156 -6.50 1.83 -18.74
CA GLY A 156 -5.45 1.44 -17.81
C GLY A 156 -5.05 2.57 -16.86
N GLY A 157 -4.72 2.23 -15.62
CA GLY A 157 -4.15 3.12 -14.60
C GLY A 157 -5.06 4.26 -14.13
N ILE A 158 -4.47 5.31 -13.58
CA ILE A 158 -5.19 6.40 -12.92
C ILE A 158 -6.21 7.09 -13.83
N CYS A 159 -7.36 7.43 -13.26
CA CYS A 159 -8.51 8.04 -13.93
C CYS A 159 -8.88 7.35 -15.28
N SER A 160 -8.72 6.02 -15.37
CA SER A 160 -9.05 5.28 -16.60
C SER A 160 -10.53 5.44 -16.96
N ASP A 161 -10.77 5.76 -18.23
CA ASP A 161 -12.10 5.71 -18.82
C ASP A 161 -12.71 4.32 -18.64
N SER A 162 -14.03 4.27 -18.45
CA SER A 162 -14.75 3.01 -18.25
C SER A 162 -15.18 2.38 -19.57
N SER A 163 -15.24 1.05 -19.59
CA SER A 163 -15.86 0.26 -20.65
C SER A 163 -17.10 -0.47 -20.11
N PHE A 164 -18.08 -0.75 -20.96
CA PHE A 164 -19.20 -1.62 -20.62
C PHE A 164 -18.89 -3.06 -21.02
N VAL A 165 -18.98 -3.98 -20.05
CA VAL A 165 -18.82 -5.43 -20.27
C VAL A 165 -19.96 -6.13 -19.57
N LEU A 166 -20.79 -6.86 -20.32
CA LEU A 166 -21.97 -7.57 -19.79
C LEU A 166 -22.86 -6.65 -18.93
N ASP A 167 -23.19 -5.48 -19.49
CA ASP A 167 -23.98 -4.40 -18.87
C ASP A 167 -23.41 -3.78 -17.58
N ARG A 168 -22.20 -4.16 -17.15
CA ARG A 168 -21.47 -3.52 -16.05
C ARG A 168 -20.46 -2.50 -16.58
N GLN A 169 -20.46 -1.30 -16.01
CA GLN A 169 -19.41 -0.31 -16.22
C GLN A 169 -18.18 -0.69 -15.39
N ILE A 170 -17.04 -0.90 -16.07
CA ILE A 170 -15.76 -1.29 -15.47
C ILE A 170 -14.69 -0.27 -15.87
N SER A 171 -13.90 0.22 -14.92
CA SER A 171 -12.67 0.98 -15.21
C SER A 171 -11.44 0.11 -14.96
N TYR A 172 -10.44 0.21 -15.84
CA TYR A 172 -9.15 -0.49 -15.74
C TYR A 172 -8.16 0.29 -14.84
N ASN A 173 -8.66 0.90 -13.77
CA ASN A 173 -7.90 1.67 -12.79
C ASN A 173 -7.52 0.81 -11.58
N THR A 174 -6.97 -0.37 -11.84
CA THR A 174 -6.81 -1.43 -10.86
C THR A 174 -5.38 -1.96 -10.75
N VAL A 175 -5.03 -2.34 -9.53
CA VAL A 175 -3.74 -2.89 -9.12
C VAL A 175 -3.96 -3.93 -8.02
N PHE A 176 -3.09 -4.94 -7.95
CA PHE A 176 -2.93 -5.73 -6.72
C PHE A 176 -1.47 -5.73 -6.25
N THR A 177 -1.27 -5.92 -4.94
CA THR A 177 0.04 -6.27 -4.35
C THR A 177 -0.12 -7.36 -3.30
N SER A 178 0.92 -8.18 -3.15
CA SER A 178 0.99 -9.24 -2.16
C SER A 178 1.92 -8.90 -1.02
N ALA A 179 1.52 -9.25 0.21
CA ALA A 179 2.40 -9.27 1.37
C ALA A 179 3.31 -10.51 1.45
N ILE A 180 3.22 -11.43 0.46
CA ILE A 180 4.02 -12.65 0.37
C ILE A 180 4.80 -12.66 -0.95
N GLY A 181 6.13 -12.74 -0.86
CA GLY A 181 7.03 -13.03 -1.97
C GLY A 181 7.33 -14.52 -2.11
N ASN A 182 7.97 -14.90 -3.22
CA ASN A 182 8.38 -16.28 -3.49
C ASN A 182 9.76 -16.31 -4.17
N THR A 183 10.65 -17.20 -3.72
CA THR A 183 12.03 -17.33 -4.23
C THR A 183 12.18 -18.38 -5.35
N GLY A 184 11.08 -18.90 -5.89
CA GLY A 184 11.03 -20.11 -6.70
C GLY A 184 11.12 -21.41 -5.90
N LEU A 185 11.54 -21.36 -4.63
CA LEU A 185 11.63 -22.51 -3.72
C LEU A 185 10.67 -22.39 -2.55
N HIS A 186 10.59 -21.21 -1.93
CA HIS A 186 9.81 -20.97 -0.71
C HIS A 186 9.10 -19.62 -0.75
N ASP A 187 7.95 -19.55 -0.07
CA ASP A 187 7.23 -18.32 0.23
C ASP A 187 7.87 -17.60 1.42
N TYR A 188 7.92 -16.27 1.38
CA TYR A 188 8.39 -15.44 2.50
C TYR A 188 7.47 -14.21 2.68
N PRO A 189 7.23 -13.75 3.92
CA PRO A 189 6.54 -12.50 4.14
C PRO A 189 7.45 -11.32 3.76
N LEU A 190 6.94 -10.38 2.97
CA LEU A 190 7.66 -9.15 2.65
C LEU A 190 7.87 -8.33 3.93
N VAL A 191 9.05 -7.74 4.10
CA VAL A 191 9.28 -6.77 5.18
C VAL A 191 8.51 -5.49 4.88
N THR A 192 8.09 -4.75 5.92
CA THR A 192 7.28 -3.53 5.79
C THR A 192 7.82 -2.55 4.75
N LYS A 193 9.15 -2.36 4.71
CA LYS A 193 9.80 -1.44 3.77
C LYS A 193 9.73 -1.90 2.31
N GLU A 194 9.91 -3.20 2.07
CA GLU A 194 9.82 -3.82 0.75
C GLU A 194 8.38 -3.77 0.22
N ALA A 195 7.40 -4.13 1.06
CA ALA A 195 5.98 -4.06 0.71
C ALA A 195 5.55 -2.63 0.28
N GLU A 196 6.05 -1.59 0.94
CA GLU A 196 5.82 -0.19 0.53
C GLU A 196 6.43 0.16 -0.82
N ILE A 197 7.64 -0.32 -1.11
CA ILE A 197 8.29 -0.10 -2.41
C ILE A 197 7.53 -0.81 -3.52
N VAL A 198 7.02 -2.03 -3.28
CA VAL A 198 6.14 -2.75 -4.21
C VAL A 198 4.86 -1.98 -4.49
N VAL A 199 4.19 -1.44 -3.46
CA VAL A 199 2.99 -0.61 -3.66
C VAL A 199 3.32 0.67 -4.42
N ALA A 200 4.45 1.33 -4.11
CA ALA A 200 4.90 2.50 -4.84
C ALA A 200 5.22 2.20 -6.32
N HIS A 201 5.81 1.05 -6.62
CA HIS A 201 6.11 0.57 -7.98
C HIS A 201 4.83 0.36 -8.80
N GLU A 202 3.86 -0.40 -8.29
CA GLU A 202 2.62 -0.67 -9.01
C GLU A 202 1.72 0.58 -9.14
N TYR A 203 1.77 1.48 -8.16
CA TYR A 203 1.12 2.79 -8.26
C TYR A 203 1.80 3.63 -9.36
N ALA A 204 3.11 3.54 -9.54
CA ALA A 204 3.82 4.30 -10.56
C ALA A 204 3.57 3.75 -11.98
N HIS A 205 3.45 2.43 -12.14
CA HIS A 205 2.86 1.82 -13.33
C HIS A 205 1.45 2.38 -13.61
N SER A 206 0.59 2.45 -12.59
CA SER A 206 -0.74 3.04 -12.71
C SER A 206 -0.71 4.53 -13.06
N TRP A 207 0.34 5.26 -12.68
CA TRP A 207 0.60 6.66 -13.05
C TRP A 207 1.34 6.81 -14.39
N GLY A 208 1.63 5.71 -15.10
CA GLY A 208 2.16 5.72 -16.47
C GLY A 208 3.67 5.49 -16.61
N ALA A 209 4.37 5.11 -15.53
CA ALA A 209 5.77 4.67 -15.62
C ALA A 209 5.88 3.27 -16.26
N GLN A 210 6.93 3.07 -17.04
CA GLN A 210 7.43 1.76 -17.45
C GLN A 210 8.57 1.33 -16.52
N HIS A 211 9.14 0.14 -16.73
CA HIS A 211 10.39 -0.22 -16.04
C HIS A 211 11.55 0.66 -16.49
N ASP A 212 12.41 1.03 -15.54
CA ASP A 212 13.68 1.71 -15.82
C ASP A 212 14.60 0.81 -16.67
N GLY A 213 15.40 1.42 -17.54
CA GLY A 213 16.31 0.71 -18.46
C GLY A 213 15.75 0.35 -19.83
N LEU A 214 14.45 0.56 -20.07
CA LEU A 214 13.85 0.42 -21.40
C LEU A 214 14.05 1.66 -22.29
N GLU A 215 14.38 2.81 -21.70
CA GLU A 215 14.68 4.06 -22.40
C GLU A 215 16.20 4.27 -22.50
N ARG A 216 16.67 4.69 -23.68
CA ARG A 216 18.07 5.06 -23.94
C ARG A 216 18.16 6.54 -24.32
N ASP A 217 19.19 7.22 -23.85
CA ASP A 217 19.52 8.59 -24.23
C ASP A 217 20.02 8.68 -25.69
N GLU A 218 20.26 9.89 -26.19
CA GLU A 218 20.76 10.11 -27.56
C GLU A 218 22.16 9.52 -27.79
N ASP A 219 22.94 9.31 -26.72
CA ASP A 219 24.25 8.65 -26.71
C ASP A 219 24.14 7.11 -26.54
N GLY A 220 22.93 6.56 -26.42
CA GLY A 220 22.62 5.14 -26.31
C GLY A 220 22.76 4.53 -24.92
N ARG A 221 22.96 5.35 -23.87
CA ARG A 221 23.07 4.94 -22.46
C ARG A 221 21.70 4.83 -21.80
N GLU A 222 21.59 3.98 -20.80
CA GLU A 222 20.37 3.80 -20.01
C GLU A 222 20.35 4.82 -18.87
N GLU A 223 19.93 6.06 -19.16
CA GLU A 223 19.92 7.24 -18.25
C GLU A 223 19.33 6.98 -16.85
N CYS A 224 18.48 5.96 -16.75
CA CYS A 224 17.66 5.65 -15.59
C CYS A 224 18.04 4.34 -14.89
N LEU A 225 19.11 3.67 -15.34
CA LEU A 225 19.78 2.60 -14.61
C LEU A 225 21.12 3.13 -14.08
N PRO A 226 21.20 3.54 -12.80
CA PRO A 226 22.45 3.96 -12.19
C PRO A 226 23.38 2.76 -11.99
N ASP A 227 24.69 3.01 -11.88
CA ASP A 227 25.58 1.96 -11.36
C ASP A 227 25.20 1.68 -9.90
N TYR A 228 25.33 0.43 -9.44
CA TYR A 228 24.90 0.03 -8.09
C TYR A 228 25.57 0.88 -6.98
N SER A 229 26.81 1.30 -7.21
CA SER A 229 27.59 2.19 -6.34
C SER A 229 27.02 3.60 -6.20
N GLU A 230 26.13 4.05 -7.09
CA GLU A 230 25.48 5.36 -7.08
C GLU A 230 24.20 5.38 -6.21
N GLY A 231 24.06 4.39 -5.33
CA GLY A 231 22.97 4.29 -4.35
C GLY A 231 21.85 3.32 -4.75
N GLY A 232 22.19 2.25 -5.48
CA GLY A 232 21.26 1.19 -5.89
C GLY A 232 20.25 1.63 -6.95
N ASN A 233 19.34 0.72 -7.30
CA ASN A 233 18.32 0.94 -8.32
C ASN A 233 17.14 1.80 -7.80
N TYR A 234 16.44 2.46 -8.73
CA TYR A 234 15.22 3.22 -8.48
C TYR A 234 13.98 2.34 -8.30
N ILE A 235 12.87 2.94 -7.83
CA ILE A 235 11.58 2.24 -7.59
C ILE A 235 11.10 1.45 -8.82
N MET A 236 11.27 1.96 -10.04
CA MET A 236 10.74 1.33 -11.26
C MET A 236 11.70 0.33 -11.92
N HIS A 237 12.74 -0.11 -11.23
CA HIS A 237 13.56 -1.21 -11.68
C HIS A 237 12.74 -2.52 -11.78
N MET A 238 13.01 -3.34 -12.79
CA MET A 238 12.21 -4.54 -13.11
C MET A 238 12.29 -5.68 -12.08
N TYR A 239 13.20 -5.58 -11.10
CA TYR A 239 13.35 -6.51 -9.98
C TYR A 239 13.07 -5.81 -8.65
N ALA A 240 12.47 -6.53 -7.71
CA ALA A 240 12.13 -6.04 -6.37
C ALA A 240 13.36 -5.46 -5.63
N GLN A 241 13.13 -4.43 -4.81
CA GLN A 241 14.17 -3.75 -4.03
C GLN A 241 13.92 -3.91 -2.54
N ASN A 242 14.99 -4.16 -1.77
CA ASN A 242 14.92 -4.39 -0.33
C ASN A 242 14.77 -3.08 0.51
N GLY A 243 15.08 -1.93 -0.08
CA GLY A 243 14.91 -0.63 0.55
C GLY A 243 16.09 -0.14 1.40
N TYR A 244 17.24 -0.82 1.36
CA TYR A 244 18.47 -0.35 2.04
C TYR A 244 19.17 0.77 1.28
N ASP A 245 19.10 0.75 -0.06
CA ASP A 245 19.85 1.69 -0.89
C ASP A 245 19.10 3.02 -1.11
N PRO A 246 19.79 4.19 -1.15
CA PRO A 246 19.16 5.51 -1.23
C PRO A 246 18.17 5.73 -2.38
N ASN A 247 18.36 5.06 -3.51
CA ASN A 247 17.50 5.19 -4.69
C ASN A 247 16.28 4.27 -4.66
N ASN A 248 16.25 3.23 -3.82
CA ASN A 248 15.13 2.29 -3.72
C ASN A 248 13.80 2.96 -3.31
N ILE A 249 13.85 4.19 -2.81
CA ILE A 249 12.71 5.02 -2.40
C ILE A 249 12.58 6.30 -3.24
N ARG A 250 13.19 6.31 -4.44
CA ARG A 250 13.19 7.45 -5.38
C ARG A 250 12.74 7.00 -6.76
N PHE A 251 12.16 7.94 -7.51
CA PHE A 251 11.88 7.76 -8.94
C PHE A 251 13.05 8.23 -9.79
N SER A 252 13.38 7.46 -10.82
CA SER A 252 14.37 7.84 -11.83
C SER A 252 13.92 9.07 -12.65
N PRO A 253 14.81 9.72 -13.42
CA PRO A 253 14.41 10.75 -14.38
C PRO A 253 13.33 10.30 -15.38
N CYS A 254 13.42 9.07 -15.90
CA CYS A 254 12.46 8.50 -16.85
C CYS A 254 11.08 8.30 -16.21
N SER A 255 11.07 7.78 -14.97
CA SER A 255 9.86 7.61 -14.18
C SER A 255 9.19 8.95 -13.88
N ARG A 256 9.95 9.97 -13.45
CA ARG A 256 9.43 11.34 -13.26
C ARG A 256 8.79 11.88 -14.55
N LYS A 257 9.51 11.78 -15.68
CA LYS A 257 9.10 12.28 -17.01
C LYS A 257 7.86 11.59 -17.58
N SER A 258 7.74 10.27 -17.44
CA SER A 258 6.58 9.49 -17.90
C SER A 258 5.33 9.77 -17.06
N ILE A 259 5.47 9.73 -15.72
CA ILE A 259 4.39 10.07 -14.78
C ILE A 259 3.91 11.51 -14.99
N ARG A 260 4.83 12.47 -15.16
CA ARG A 260 4.48 13.87 -15.38
C ARG A 260 3.61 14.08 -16.63
N ARG A 261 3.92 13.40 -17.73
CA ARG A 261 3.11 13.41 -18.97
C ARG A 261 1.72 12.80 -18.77
N MET A 262 1.58 11.84 -17.86
CA MET A 262 0.30 11.22 -17.54
C MET A 262 -0.58 12.12 -16.67
N LEU A 263 0.01 12.70 -15.62
CA LEU A 263 -0.65 13.66 -14.73
C LEU A 263 -1.29 14.77 -15.56
N GLU A 264 -0.52 15.42 -16.43
CA GLU A 264 -0.95 16.48 -17.37
C GLU A 264 -2.26 16.15 -18.11
N ARG A 265 -2.43 14.88 -18.51
CA ARG A 265 -3.55 14.39 -19.33
C ARG A 265 -4.75 13.91 -18.51
N ARG A 266 -4.56 13.48 -17.26
CA ARG A 266 -5.58 12.73 -16.51
C ARG A 266 -5.97 13.33 -15.17
N TRP A 267 -5.14 14.16 -14.54
CA TRP A 267 -5.39 14.69 -13.18
C TRP A 267 -6.81 15.25 -12.99
N HIS A 268 -7.24 16.11 -13.93
CA HIS A 268 -8.50 16.85 -13.90
C HIS A 268 -9.75 15.95 -13.88
N ARG A 269 -9.62 14.69 -14.33
CA ARG A 269 -10.72 13.74 -14.43
C ARG A 269 -11.16 13.20 -13.07
N CYS A 270 -10.22 12.96 -12.15
CA CYS A 270 -10.53 12.21 -10.93
C CYS A 270 -9.75 12.60 -9.66
N PHE A 271 -8.75 13.50 -9.73
CA PHE A 271 -8.10 13.97 -8.51
C PHE A 271 -9.04 14.89 -7.73
N GLU A 272 -8.96 14.82 -6.40
CA GLU A 272 -9.76 15.61 -5.47
C GLU A 272 -8.86 16.53 -4.63
N PRO A 273 -9.40 17.61 -4.03
CA PRO A 273 -8.70 18.35 -2.99
C PRO A 273 -8.44 17.47 -1.77
N GLU A 274 -7.34 17.74 -1.07
CA GLU A 274 -7.09 17.20 0.25
C GLU A 274 -8.22 17.60 1.22
N LYS A 275 -8.76 16.62 1.95
CA LYS A 275 -9.77 16.82 3.00
C LYS A 275 -9.16 16.34 4.32
N ALA A 276 -9.59 16.95 5.42
CA ALA A 276 -9.11 16.60 6.76
C ALA A 276 -9.70 15.26 7.27
N SER A 277 -10.90 14.89 6.81
CA SER A 277 -11.53 13.61 7.13
C SER A 277 -12.58 13.18 6.09
N PHE A 278 -12.90 11.89 6.08
CA PHE A 278 -13.80 11.20 5.14
C PHE A 278 -14.67 10.13 5.84
N CYS A 279 -15.45 10.51 6.85
CA CYS A 279 -16.42 9.63 7.50
C CYS A 279 -17.18 8.69 6.53
N GLY A 280 -17.08 7.38 6.79
CA GLY A 280 -17.59 6.29 5.97
C GLY A 280 -16.52 5.60 5.11
N ASN A 281 -15.25 6.00 5.20
CA ASN A 281 -14.12 5.34 4.53
C ASN A 281 -13.56 4.15 5.32
N GLY A 282 -13.89 4.02 6.61
CA GLY A 282 -13.44 2.95 7.52
C GLY A 282 -12.18 3.27 8.34
N VAL A 283 -11.73 4.52 8.34
CA VAL A 283 -10.51 5.02 9.00
C VAL A 283 -10.89 6.16 9.94
N VAL A 284 -10.46 6.12 11.20
CA VAL A 284 -10.71 7.23 12.14
C VAL A 284 -9.76 8.38 11.83
N GLU A 285 -10.32 9.48 11.34
CA GLU A 285 -9.57 10.71 11.00
C GLU A 285 -9.87 11.85 12.00
N ASP A 286 -9.24 13.01 11.82
CA ASP A 286 -9.33 14.11 12.78
C ASP A 286 -10.77 14.63 12.96
N GLY A 287 -11.30 14.50 14.17
CA GLY A 287 -12.66 14.90 14.54
C GLY A 287 -13.66 13.74 14.67
N GLU A 288 -13.27 12.53 14.27
CA GLU A 288 -14.07 11.31 14.34
C GLU A 288 -13.75 10.51 15.62
N GLU A 289 -14.67 9.67 16.08
CA GLU A 289 -14.48 8.78 17.25
C GLU A 289 -14.45 7.31 16.86
N CYS A 290 -15.00 6.98 15.69
CA CYS A 290 -15.06 5.66 15.07
C CYS A 290 -15.42 5.83 13.60
N ASP A 291 -15.07 4.87 12.74
CA ASP A 291 -15.59 4.76 11.39
C ASP A 291 -15.66 3.28 11.00
N GLU A 292 -16.87 2.74 10.89
CA GLU A 292 -17.14 1.34 10.51
C GLU A 292 -17.22 1.12 9.00
N GLY A 293 -17.12 2.20 8.20
CA GLY A 293 -17.19 2.18 6.75
C GLY A 293 -18.58 1.88 6.19
N ASN A 294 -18.86 2.38 4.98
CA ASN A 294 -20.21 2.26 4.38
C ASN A 294 -20.68 0.81 4.16
N PHE A 295 -19.77 -0.15 3.99
CA PHE A 295 -20.11 -1.54 3.60
C PHE A 295 -20.52 -2.46 4.76
N LEU A 296 -20.03 -2.24 5.99
CA LEU A 296 -20.28 -3.15 7.12
C LEU A 296 -21.68 -2.99 7.75
N SER A 297 -22.38 -1.91 7.43
CA SER A 297 -23.81 -1.71 7.69
C SER A 297 -24.70 -2.89 7.24
N SER A 298 -24.28 -3.61 6.21
CA SER A 298 -25.00 -4.78 5.66
C SER A 298 -24.89 -6.07 6.51
N SER A 299 -23.94 -6.14 7.44
CA SER A 299 -23.62 -7.38 8.19
C SER A 299 -24.35 -7.52 9.53
N GLY A 300 -25.17 -6.53 9.92
CA GLY A 300 -26.04 -6.62 11.09
C GLY A 300 -25.39 -6.29 12.44
N SER A 301 -24.38 -5.42 12.48
CA SER A 301 -23.69 -5.03 13.72
C SER A 301 -23.24 -3.55 13.79
N THR A 302 -23.96 -2.60 13.18
CA THR A 302 -23.76 -1.17 13.46
C THR A 302 -24.43 -0.79 14.78
N THR A 303 -23.79 -1.19 15.88
CA THR A 303 -24.24 -0.89 17.25
C THR A 303 -23.30 0.08 17.96
N CYS A 304 -22.04 0.19 17.51
CA CYS A 304 -20.99 0.93 18.21
C CYS A 304 -20.69 2.31 17.62
N CYS A 305 -20.91 2.49 16.31
CA CYS A 305 -20.67 3.76 15.61
C CYS A 305 -21.94 4.27 14.90
N THR A 306 -22.12 5.60 14.84
CA THR A 306 -23.18 6.25 14.06
C THR A 306 -22.70 6.61 12.65
N THR A 307 -23.64 6.98 11.77
CA THR A 307 -23.38 7.46 10.40
C THR A 307 -22.63 8.79 10.32
N GLU A 308 -22.39 9.43 11.46
CA GLU A 308 -21.65 10.69 11.61
C GLU A 308 -20.27 10.47 12.24
N CYS A 309 -19.80 9.22 12.28
CA CYS A 309 -18.49 8.81 12.81
C CYS A 309 -18.29 9.20 14.29
N LYS A 310 -19.36 8.99 15.06
CA LYS A 310 -19.44 9.18 16.51
C LYS A 310 -19.80 7.89 17.22
N LEU A 311 -19.30 7.71 18.44
CA LEU A 311 -19.65 6.53 19.22
C LEU A 311 -21.15 6.56 19.55
N ALA A 312 -21.81 5.42 19.39
CA ALA A 312 -23.21 5.26 19.71
C ALA A 312 -23.45 5.47 21.23
N PRO A 313 -24.66 5.87 21.66
CA PRO A 313 -24.98 5.98 23.08
C PRO A 313 -24.66 4.67 23.83
N LEU A 314 -23.88 4.78 24.91
CA LEU A 314 -23.34 3.68 25.73
C LEU A 314 -22.18 2.86 25.11
N ALA A 315 -21.75 3.13 23.88
CA ALA A 315 -20.52 2.55 23.35
C ALA A 315 -19.27 3.18 23.99
N GLN A 316 -18.28 2.36 24.32
CA GLN A 316 -16.96 2.78 24.81
C GLN A 316 -15.91 2.82 23.69
N CYS A 317 -16.17 2.10 22.59
CA CYS A 317 -15.22 1.82 21.52
C CYS A 317 -15.96 1.27 20.29
N SER A 318 -15.29 1.21 19.12
CA SER A 318 -15.75 0.42 17.96
C SER A 318 -14.78 -0.72 17.63
N PRO A 319 -15.27 -1.97 17.47
CA PRO A 319 -14.45 -3.12 17.10
C PRO A 319 -13.85 -3.05 15.68
N HIS A 320 -14.33 -2.13 14.83
CA HIS A 320 -13.76 -1.93 13.50
C HIS A 320 -12.41 -1.20 13.55
N ASN A 321 -12.27 -0.24 14.46
CA ASN A 321 -11.11 0.65 14.53
C ASN A 321 -10.16 0.32 15.69
N GLN A 322 -10.65 -0.32 16.75
CA GLN A 322 -9.92 -0.52 18.00
C GLN A 322 -9.75 -2.02 18.33
N PRO A 323 -8.52 -2.59 18.31
CA PRO A 323 -8.32 -4.03 18.47
C PRO A 323 -8.72 -4.59 19.84
N CYS A 324 -8.78 -3.74 20.87
CA CYS A 324 -9.24 -4.10 22.22
C CYS A 324 -10.72 -3.80 22.46
N CYS A 325 -11.52 -3.57 21.42
CA CYS A 325 -12.96 -3.44 21.54
C CYS A 325 -13.70 -4.73 21.15
N ASN A 326 -14.66 -5.14 21.97
CA ASN A 326 -15.50 -6.30 21.70
C ASN A 326 -16.74 -5.94 20.86
N THR A 327 -17.46 -6.95 20.35
CA THR A 327 -18.70 -6.78 19.56
C THR A 327 -19.88 -6.20 20.34
N THR A 328 -19.75 -6.03 21.66
CA THR A 328 -20.71 -5.33 22.53
C THR A 328 -20.26 -3.90 22.87
N CYS A 329 -19.40 -3.31 22.04
CA CYS A 329 -18.94 -1.92 22.13
C CYS A 329 -18.27 -1.57 23.47
N SER A 330 -17.65 -2.56 24.12
CA SER A 330 -16.97 -2.43 25.42
C SER A 330 -15.53 -2.94 25.33
N TYR A 331 -14.66 -2.46 26.22
CA TYR A 331 -13.26 -2.90 26.22
C TYR A 331 -13.12 -4.39 26.57
N HIS A 332 -12.19 -5.07 25.91
CA HIS A 332 -11.73 -6.40 26.28
C HIS A 332 -10.94 -6.37 27.59
N PRO A 333 -11.02 -7.44 28.42
CA PRO A 333 -10.31 -7.53 29.70
C PRO A 333 -8.78 -7.57 29.52
N ALA A 334 -8.05 -7.33 30.61
CA ALA A 334 -6.60 -7.12 30.59
C ALA A 334 -5.76 -8.38 30.24
N ASP A 335 -6.39 -9.55 30.13
CA ASP A 335 -5.81 -10.82 29.70
C ASP A 335 -6.09 -11.16 28.23
N HIS A 336 -6.87 -10.34 27.51
CA HIS A 336 -7.15 -10.54 26.10
C HIS A 336 -5.93 -10.19 25.22
N VAL A 337 -5.48 -11.15 24.42
CA VAL A 337 -4.38 -10.96 23.44
C VAL A 337 -4.91 -10.17 22.23
N CYS A 338 -4.49 -8.91 22.11
CA CYS A 338 -4.89 -8.02 21.01
C CYS A 338 -3.90 -8.01 19.83
N LEU A 339 -2.66 -8.46 20.06
CA LEU A 339 -1.67 -8.67 19.02
C LEU A 339 -0.91 -9.96 19.35
N PRO A 340 -1.07 -11.04 18.54
CA PRO A 340 -0.27 -12.25 18.69
C PRO A 340 1.22 -11.95 18.53
N GLY A 341 2.06 -12.57 19.37
CA GLY A 341 3.51 -12.44 19.26
C GLY A 341 4.04 -13.04 17.95
N ASP A 342 5.15 -12.47 17.47
CA ASP A 342 5.90 -12.94 16.32
C ASP A 342 7.37 -13.16 16.73
N PRO A 343 7.77 -14.40 17.08
CA PRO A 343 9.14 -14.69 17.49
C PRO A 343 10.18 -14.42 16.41
N LEU A 344 9.83 -14.58 15.12
CA LEU A 344 10.73 -14.35 13.99
C LEU A 344 11.01 -12.84 13.79
N GLN A 345 10.14 -11.98 14.31
CA GLN A 345 10.33 -10.52 14.38
C GLN A 345 10.66 -10.00 15.79
N CYS A 346 11.03 -10.89 16.71
CA CYS A 346 11.41 -10.57 18.09
C CYS A 346 10.31 -9.90 18.94
N LYS A 347 9.03 -10.10 18.61
CA LYS A 347 7.88 -9.48 19.30
C LYS A 347 7.12 -10.50 20.16
N ALA A 348 6.92 -10.17 21.43
CA ALA A 348 6.03 -10.92 22.33
C ALA A 348 4.55 -10.63 22.00
N SER A 349 3.63 -11.42 22.55
CA SER A 349 2.20 -11.10 22.49
C SER A 349 1.90 -9.83 23.29
N SER A 350 0.99 -9.00 22.78
CA SER A 350 0.44 -7.84 23.49
C SER A 350 -0.99 -8.08 23.95
N TYR A 351 -1.33 -7.46 25.08
CA TYR A 351 -2.56 -7.68 25.83
C TYR A 351 -3.30 -6.35 26.03
N CYS A 352 -4.62 -6.39 26.02
CA CYS A 352 -5.44 -5.21 26.29
C CYS A 352 -5.20 -4.65 27.69
N SER A 353 -5.54 -3.38 27.91
CA SER A 353 -5.39 -2.74 29.23
C SER A 353 -6.60 -2.96 30.15
N GLY A 354 -7.72 -3.49 29.63
CA GLY A 354 -9.01 -3.54 30.33
C GLY A 354 -9.81 -2.23 30.33
N HIS A 355 -9.24 -1.13 29.82
CA HIS A 355 -9.82 0.22 29.94
C HIS A 355 -9.54 1.14 28.73
N SER A 356 -9.09 0.57 27.61
CA SER A 356 -8.86 1.27 26.34
C SER A 356 -9.11 0.34 25.17
N GLY A 357 -9.53 0.90 24.03
CA GLY A 357 -9.68 0.19 22.76
C GLY A 357 -8.34 -0.01 22.03
N GLU A 358 -7.30 0.71 22.44
CA GLU A 358 -5.96 0.58 21.88
C GLU A 358 -5.25 -0.69 22.37
N CYS A 359 -4.58 -1.37 21.43
CA CYS A 359 -3.67 -2.47 21.74
C CYS A 359 -2.27 -1.90 22.04
N PRO A 360 -1.71 -2.10 23.25
CA PRO A 360 -0.38 -1.63 23.60
C PRO A 360 0.71 -2.18 22.66
N PRO A 361 1.86 -1.50 22.53
CA PRO A 361 3.00 -2.03 21.78
C PRO A 361 3.47 -3.39 22.32
N ALA A 362 3.78 -4.32 21.41
CA ALA A 362 4.36 -5.60 21.78
C ALA A 362 5.75 -5.42 22.41
N ALA A 363 5.96 -6.04 23.57
CA ALA A 363 7.27 -6.10 24.21
C ALA A 363 8.27 -6.92 23.38
N ALA A 364 9.57 -6.69 23.60
CA ALA A 364 10.61 -7.53 23.05
C ALA A 364 10.55 -8.96 23.64
N ILE A 365 10.82 -9.98 22.85
CA ILE A 365 11.20 -11.30 23.38
C ILE A 365 12.64 -11.27 23.92
N PRO A 366 13.09 -12.26 24.72
CA PRO A 366 14.43 -12.24 25.31
C PRO A 366 15.55 -12.10 24.26
N ASN A 367 16.55 -11.28 24.57
CA ASN A 367 17.75 -11.14 23.76
C ASN A 367 18.46 -12.51 23.66
N GLY A 368 19.00 -12.84 22.48
CA GLY A 368 19.55 -14.16 22.17
C GLY A 368 18.56 -15.17 21.58
N SER A 369 17.28 -14.81 21.42
CA SER A 369 16.28 -15.67 20.76
C SER A 369 16.54 -15.80 19.25
N PRO A 370 16.33 -16.97 18.62
CA PRO A 370 16.58 -17.18 17.18
C PRO A 370 15.55 -16.46 16.29
N CYS A 371 16.08 -15.77 15.29
CA CYS A 371 15.42 -14.90 14.30
C CYS A 371 14.73 -15.54 13.08
N ILE A 372 14.23 -14.68 12.19
CA ILE A 372 14.30 -14.89 10.73
C ILE A 372 15.76 -14.93 10.27
N GLU A 373 16.09 -15.69 9.22
CA GLU A 373 17.43 -15.76 8.58
C GLU A 373 18.62 -16.06 9.51
N GLU A 374 18.40 -16.59 10.73
CA GLU A 374 19.47 -16.88 11.69
C GLU A 374 20.42 -15.67 11.94
N GLY A 375 19.98 -14.47 12.31
CA GLY A 375 18.78 -14.17 13.06
C GLY A 375 19.01 -14.33 14.56
N GLU A 376 19.35 -13.26 15.28
CA GLU A 376 19.33 -13.24 16.77
C GLU A 376 18.64 -11.97 17.27
N CYS A 377 17.74 -12.11 18.24
CA CYS A 377 17.01 -10.97 18.79
C CYS A 377 17.87 -10.11 19.70
N GLN A 378 17.86 -8.79 19.47
CA GLN A 378 18.37 -7.80 20.40
C GLN A 378 17.38 -6.64 20.54
N ASP A 379 16.92 -6.40 21.76
CA ASP A 379 16.03 -5.30 22.16
C ASP A 379 14.74 -5.21 21.32
N GLY A 380 14.25 -6.37 20.87
CA GLY A 380 13.05 -6.50 20.05
C GLY A 380 13.26 -6.24 18.56
N VAL A 381 14.51 -6.17 18.09
CA VAL A 381 14.91 -6.15 16.67
C VAL A 381 15.58 -7.48 16.33
N CYS A 382 15.33 -8.02 15.14
CA CYS A 382 16.09 -9.16 14.67
C CYS A 382 17.40 -8.71 14.01
N LEU A 383 18.53 -9.15 14.55
CA LEU A 383 19.84 -8.93 13.93
C LEU A 383 20.13 -10.04 12.90
N PRO A 384 20.56 -9.70 11.67
CA PRO A 384 21.01 -10.68 10.68
C PRO A 384 22.17 -11.55 11.18
N TYR A 385 22.40 -12.70 10.52
CA TYR A 385 23.46 -13.66 10.89
C TYR A 385 24.82 -13.01 11.18
N CYS A 386 25.31 -12.17 10.27
CA CYS A 386 26.59 -11.50 10.42
C CYS A 386 26.67 -10.53 11.63
N GLU A 387 25.55 -9.95 12.06
CA GLU A 387 25.49 -8.90 13.09
C GLU A 387 25.20 -9.44 14.51
N ARG A 388 24.93 -10.74 14.64
CA ARG A 388 24.82 -11.45 15.92
C ARG A 388 25.99 -11.16 16.84
N GLN A 389 25.76 -11.07 18.16
CA GLN A 389 26.80 -10.72 19.14
C GLN A 389 28.00 -11.70 19.13
N SER A 390 27.78 -12.94 18.74
CA SER A 390 28.81 -13.98 18.61
C SER A 390 29.73 -13.82 17.39
N ILE A 391 29.29 -13.10 16.34
CA ILE A 391 30.03 -12.89 15.09
C ILE A 391 30.56 -11.43 15.01
N ALA A 392 29.75 -10.47 15.46
CA ALA A 392 30.08 -9.05 15.60
C ALA A 392 30.66 -8.40 14.32
N LYS A 393 30.17 -8.82 13.15
CA LYS A 393 30.47 -8.19 11.86
C LYS A 393 29.30 -7.30 11.44
N LYS A 394 29.48 -6.59 10.33
CA LYS A 394 28.38 -5.98 9.58
C LYS A 394 28.17 -6.77 8.30
N SER A 395 26.92 -6.87 7.85
CA SER A 395 26.62 -7.42 6.54
C SER A 395 27.28 -6.55 5.45
N CYS A 396 27.87 -7.19 4.44
CA CYS A 396 28.51 -6.51 3.31
C CYS A 396 28.29 -7.30 2.01
N ILE A 397 28.12 -6.59 0.90
CA ILE A 397 28.01 -7.17 -0.44
C ILE A 397 29.42 -7.55 -0.93
N CYS A 398 29.54 -8.69 -1.62
CA CYS A 398 30.83 -9.15 -2.14
C CYS A 398 31.20 -8.47 -3.47
N ASP A 399 32.51 -8.42 -3.77
CA ASP A 399 33.07 -7.71 -4.94
C ASP A 399 32.59 -8.27 -6.31
N ASP A 400 31.91 -9.42 -6.32
CA ASP A 400 31.31 -10.05 -7.51
C ASP A 400 29.78 -9.88 -7.61
N GLY A 401 29.17 -9.10 -6.72
CA GLY A 401 27.73 -8.88 -6.66
C GLY A 401 26.93 -10.03 -6.04
N THR A 402 27.58 -11.07 -5.50
CA THR A 402 26.90 -12.09 -4.71
C THR A 402 26.71 -11.66 -3.25
N LEU A 403 25.61 -12.09 -2.63
CA LEU A 403 25.46 -12.02 -1.18
C LEU A 403 26.09 -13.27 -0.57
N PHE A 404 27.13 -13.11 0.25
CA PHE A 404 27.46 -14.11 1.27
C PHE A 404 26.62 -13.86 2.51
N ILE A 405 25.99 -14.92 3.00
CA ILE A 405 25.20 -14.98 4.25
C ILE A 405 26.15 -15.21 5.43
#